data_AF-A0A516GCW8-F1
#
_entry.id   AF-A0A516GCW8-F1
#
_cell.length_a   1.000
_cell.length_b   1.000
_cell.length_c   1.000
_cell.angle_alpha   90.00
_cell.angle_beta   90.00
_cell.angle_gamma   90.00
#
_symmetry.space_group_name_H-M   'P 1'
#
loop_
_entity.id
_entity.type
_entity.pdbx_description
1 polymer ?
#
loop_
_entity_poly.entity_id
_entity_poly.type
_entity_poly.pdbx_seq_one_letter_code
_entity_poly.pdbx_strand_id
1 'polypeptide(L)' 'MILGLVASLYVDLTGLILLAAILMPAGFFLSVIGRDPRRPNGFSVLIWCGAAALTVGVTGAGIGLLTV' A
#
# COMPACT_ATOMS: atom_id res chain seq x y z
N MET A 1 -9.65 19.94 18.11
CA MET A 1 -10.64 18.82 18.07
C MET A 1 -10.90 18.31 16.66
N ILE A 2 -11.13 19.14 15.63
CA ILE A 2 -11.29 18.64 14.24
C ILE A 2 -9.98 18.64 13.43
N LEU A 3 -9.14 19.66 13.60
CA LEU A 3 -7.90 19.82 12.83
C LEU A 3 -6.89 18.69 13.10
N GLY A 4 -6.78 18.23 14.35
CA GLY A 4 -5.92 17.10 14.71
C GLY A 4 -6.39 15.77 14.11
N LEU A 5 -7.70 15.58 13.94
CA LEU A 5 -8.24 14.39 13.28
C LEU A 5 -7.85 14.37 11.80
N VAL A 6 -7.98 15.50 11.12
CA VAL A 6 -7.59 15.66 9.71
C VAL A 6 -6.09 15.43 9.52
N ALA A 7 -5.27 15.97 10.42
CA ALA A 7 -3.83 15.76 10.39
C ALA A 7 -3.45 14.27 10.57
N SER A 8 -4.08 13.56 11.52
CA SER A 8 -3.85 12.13 11.71
C SER A 8 -4.24 11.34 10.47
N LEU A 9 -5.43 11.60 9.91
CA LEU A 9 -5.90 10.91 8.71
C LEU A 9 -4.95 11.11 7.53
N TYR A 10 -4.39 12.31 7.36
CA TYR A 10 -3.42 12.58 6.30
C TYR A 10 -2.12 11.79 6.48
N VAL A 11 -1.60 11.71 7.72
CA VAL A 11 -0.43 10.89 8.06
C VAL A 11 -0.72 9.41 7.81
N ASP A 12 -1.91 8.93 8.15
CA ASP A 12 -2.31 7.55 7.91
C ASP A 12 -2.40 7.23 6.41
N LEU A 13 -2.99 8.12 5.60
CA LEU A 13 -3.04 7.95 4.14
C LEU A 13 -1.64 7.91 3.54
N THR A 14 -0.78 8.88 3.87
CA THR A 14 0.60 8.91 3.34
C THR A 14 1.43 7.72 3.82
N GLY A 15 1.17 7.20 5.03
CA GLY A 15 1.77 5.98 5.55
C GLY A 15 1.45 4.72 4.73
N LEU A 16 0.32 4.68 4.00
CA LEU A 16 0.02 3.57 3.09
C LEU A 16 1.04 3.43 1.95
N ILE A 17 1.74 4.50 1.58
CA ILE A 17 2.84 4.47 0.60
C ILE A 17 3.99 3.62 1.14
N LEU A 18 4.35 3.80 2.42
CA LEU A 18 5.40 3.02 3.09
C LEU A 18 4.98 1.57 3.26
N LEU A 19 3.70 1.33 3.59
CA LEU A 19 3.16 -0.01 3.66
C LEU A 19 3.22 -0.73 2.30
N ALA A 20 2.86 -0.03 1.22
CA ALA A 20 2.95 -0.56 -0.14
C ALA A 20 4.38 -0.94 -0.55
N ALA A 21 5.37 -0.14 -0.13
CA ALA A 21 6.79 -0.41 -0.38
C ALA A 21 7.26 -1.74 0.24
N ILE A 22 6.58 -2.23 1.28
CA ILE A 22 6.85 -3.54 1.90
C ILE A 22 5.98 -4.62 1.25
N LEU A 23 4.68 -4.36 1.07
CA LEU A 23 3.70 -5.34 0.57
C LEU A 23 4.00 -5.81 -0.85
N MET A 24 4.41 -4.91 -1.75
CA MET A 24 4.72 -5.29 -3.14
C MET A 24 5.88 -6.30 -3.25
N PRO A 25 7.09 -6.02 -2.71
CA PRO A 25 8.18 -6.99 -2.77
C PRO A 25 7.88 -8.25 -1.96
N ALA A 26 7.24 -8.13 -0.78
CA ALA A 26 6.85 -9.30 0.00
C ALA A 26 5.90 -10.22 -0.77
N GLY A 27 4.89 -9.66 -1.45
CA GLY A 27 3.92 -10.43 -2.23
C GLY A 27 4.56 -11.14 -3.41
N PHE A 28 5.49 -10.49 -4.11
CA PHE A 28 6.24 -11.10 -5.20
C PHE A 28 7.13 -12.25 -4.72
N PHE A 29 7.95 -12.03 -3.69
CA PHE A 29 8.86 -13.05 -3.17
C PHE A 29 8.11 -14.23 -2.56
N LEU A 30 7.07 -13.97 -1.78
CA LEU A 30 6.21 -15.02 -1.24
C LEU A 30 5.48 -15.76 -2.37
N SER A 31 5.12 -15.09 -3.47
CA SER A 31 4.41 -15.70 -4.59
C SER A 31 5.19 -16.78 -5.35
N VAL A 32 6.52 -16.76 -5.27
CA VAL A 32 7.41 -17.73 -5.96
C VAL A 32 7.94 -18.83 -5.03
N ILE A 33 7.74 -18.71 -3.73
CA ILE A 33 8.10 -19.74 -2.74
C ILE A 33 7.01 -20.82 -2.76
N GLY A 34 7.34 -22.01 -3.29
CA GLY A 34 6.39 -23.12 -3.36
C GLY A 34 6.92 -24.33 -4.10
N ARG A 35 6.27 -25.48 -3.88
CA ARG A 35 6.68 -26.78 -4.40
C ARG A 35 6.43 -26.96 -5.91
N ASP A 36 5.61 -26.10 -6.52
CA ASP A 36 5.25 -26.13 -7.95
C ASP A 36 5.21 -24.69 -8.54
N PRO A 37 6.33 -24.16 -9.07
CA PRO A 37 6.40 -22.79 -9.59
C PRO A 37 5.67 -22.57 -10.94
N ARG A 38 4.91 -23.56 -11.44
CA ARG A 38 4.13 -23.41 -12.68
C ARG A 38 2.97 -22.42 -12.55
N ARG A 39 2.54 -22.08 -11.33
CA ARG A 39 1.49 -21.08 -11.08
C ARG A 39 1.85 -20.23 -9.85
N PRO A 40 1.61 -18.90 -9.90
CA PRO A 40 1.76 -18.06 -8.72
C PRO A 40 0.82 -18.56 -7.60
N ASN A 41 1.33 -18.60 -6.38
CA ASN A 41 0.54 -19.01 -5.22
C ASN A 41 -0.38 -17.88 -4.71
N GLY A 42 -1.18 -18.15 -3.67
CA GLY A 42 -2.13 -17.18 -3.10
C GLY A 42 -1.52 -15.88 -2.58
N PHE A 43 -0.20 -15.81 -2.35
CA PHE A 43 0.47 -14.59 -1.90
C PHE A 43 0.54 -13.49 -2.97
N SER A 44 0.20 -13.79 -4.23
CA SER A 44 -0.05 -12.76 -5.25
C SER A 44 -1.12 -11.74 -4.83
N VAL A 45 -2.05 -12.10 -3.93
CA VAL A 45 -3.02 -11.15 -3.35
C VAL A 45 -2.34 -10.01 -2.59
N LEU A 46 -1.17 -10.26 -1.99
CA LEU A 46 -0.43 -9.26 -1.22
C LEU A 46 0.11 -8.13 -2.12
N ILE A 47 0.39 -8.45 -3.38
CA ILE A 47 0.78 -7.46 -4.40
C ILE A 47 -0.39 -6.51 -4.68
N TRP A 48 -1.61 -7.05 -4.81
CA TRP A 48 -2.82 -6.25 -4.97
C TRP A 48 -3.12 -5.40 -3.74
N CYS A 49 -2.90 -5.92 -2.52
CA CYS A 49 -2.98 -5.13 -1.30
C CYS A 49 -1.97 -3.98 -1.31
N GLY A 50 -0.73 -4.23 -1.73
CA GLY A 50 0.30 -3.21 -1.90
C GLY A 50 -0.08 -2.15 -2.94
N ALA A 51 -0.62 -2.56 -4.08
CA ALA A 51 -1.10 -1.65 -5.12
C ALA A 51 -2.24 -0.76 -4.60
N ALA A 52 -3.22 -1.33 -3.90
CA ALA A 52 -4.31 -0.57 -3.30
C ALA A 52 -3.80 0.44 -2.27
N ALA A 53 -2.88 0.03 -1.38
CA ALA A 53 -2.26 0.93 -0.41
C ALA A 53 -1.51 2.07 -1.10
N LEU A 54 -0.74 1.78 -2.16
CA LEU A 54 -0.02 2.80 -2.91
C LEU A 54 -0.97 3.80 -3.56
N THR A 55 -2.03 3.32 -4.23
CA THR A 55 -3.02 4.19 -4.88
C THR A 55 -3.67 5.12 -3.87
N VAL A 56 -4.17 4.59 -2.75
CA VAL A 56 -4.83 5.41 -1.72
C VAL A 56 -3.85 6.43 -1.13
N GLY A 57 -2.62 6.01 -0.83
CA GLY A 57 -1.64 6.90 -0.23
C GLY A 57 -1.15 8.01 -1.16
N VAL A 58 -0.88 7.71 -2.43
CA VAL A 58 -0.48 8.70 -3.44
C VAL A 58 -1.62 9.65 -3.75
N THR A 59 -2.86 9.15 -3.87
CA THR A 59 -4.03 10.02 -4.07
C THR A 59 -4.23 10.94 -2.86
N GLY A 60 -4.09 10.43 -1.64
CA GLY A 60 -4.14 11.24 -0.43
C GLY A 60 -3.06 12.33 -0.39
N ALA A 61 -1.81 11.97 -0.69
CA ALA A 61 -0.70 12.91 -0.78
C ALA A 61 -0.95 13.99 -1.84
N GLY A 62 -1.41 13.59 -3.03
CA GLY A 62 -1.73 14.50 -4.13
C GLY A 62 -2.83 15.48 -3.77
N ILE A 63 -3.92 15.02 -3.15
CA ILE A 63 -4.99 15.89 -2.65
C ILE A 63 -4.42 16.89 -1.63
N GLY A 64 -3.64 16.41 -0.65
CA GLY A 64 -3.02 17.28 0.35
C GLY A 64 -2.17 18.39 -0.27
N LEU A 65 -1.31 18.04 -1.24
CA LEU A 65 -0.48 18.99 -1.98
C LEU A 65 -1.28 20.01 -2.79
N LEU A 66 -2.45 19.64 -3.32
CA LEU A 66 -3.30 20.57 -4.08
C LEU A 66 -4.13 21.50 -3.19
N THR A 67 -4.33 21.12 -1.94
CA THR A 67 -5.17 21.87 -0.98
C THR A 67 -4.40 22.79 -0.04
N VAL A 68 -3.07 22.64 0.04
CA VAL A 68 -2.15 23.45 0.85
C VAL A 68 -1.47 24.49 -0.04
#